data_AF-A0A150PU74-F1
#
_entry.id   AF-A0A150PU74-F1
#
_cell.length_a   1.000
_cell.length_b   1.000
_cell.length_c   1.000
_cell.angle_alpha   90.00
_cell.angle_beta   90.00
_cell.angle_gamma   90.00
#
_symmetry.space_group_name_H-M   'P 1'
#
loop_
_entity.id
_entity.type
_entity.pdbx_description
1 polymer ?
#
loop_
_entity_poly.entity_id
_entity_poly.type
_entity_poly.pdbx_seq_one_letter_code
_entity_poly.pdbx_strand_id
1 'polypeptide(L)'
;VWWRLGSRLLSWQLPEQFLEDGGHFELSASYHVALAAGLLEAIELAQAAGREVPELWRVTARRALAWAAAVRAPDGTYPLFNDAAFDAAPGVDQVLALGAALGLHDAGSTAGASPDGPPSLLHLASTGWVILRAGERAWLALDAGRDGAAYQPGHVHADALTFELWVDGERAVVDYGVSSYVADRDREETRATRSHNTVELGGLDSSEVWDAFRVGRRARAQVRRIDRSPSHVAVEAEHDGYRFLRGAPLHRRALELSERELVIRDEIVGGRTSACSRLRLDEAALRRRSISIEGVQLTPERSAGVWHPSFRQPRAAVVFSGRGDVRDGWRGGFRLRW
;
A
#
# COMPACT_ATOMS: atom_id res chain seq x y z
N VAL A 1 31.46 -15.23 20.46
CA VAL A 1 30.15 -15.31 21.16
C VAL A 1 29.10 -14.51 20.40
N TRP A 2 29.32 -13.21 20.14
CA TRP A 2 28.37 -12.32 19.45
C TRP A 2 27.91 -12.78 18.07
N TRP A 3 28.82 -13.22 17.20
CA TRP A 3 28.46 -13.79 15.89
C TRP A 3 27.44 -14.92 16.01
N ARG A 4 27.71 -15.93 16.84
CA ARG A 4 26.80 -17.06 17.05
C ARG A 4 25.43 -16.63 17.55
N LEU A 5 25.39 -15.65 18.46
CA LEU A 5 24.14 -15.11 18.98
C LEU A 5 23.34 -14.40 17.88
N GLY A 6 23.98 -13.46 17.17
CA GLY A 6 23.35 -12.70 16.07
C GLY A 6 22.87 -13.62 14.96
N SER A 7 23.70 -14.58 14.53
CA SER A 7 23.32 -15.59 13.54
C SER A 7 22.11 -16.39 13.95
N ARG A 8 22.07 -16.86 15.21
CA ARG A 8 20.92 -17.61 15.73
C ARG A 8 19.66 -16.76 15.80
N LEU A 9 19.75 -15.49 16.20
CA LEU A 9 18.60 -14.59 16.26
C LEU A 9 18.04 -14.30 14.86
N LEU A 10 18.90 -14.01 13.88
CA LEU A 10 18.46 -13.80 12.50
C LEU A 10 17.87 -15.09 11.91
N SER A 11 18.47 -16.25 12.16
CA SER A 11 17.89 -17.53 11.70
C SER A 11 16.53 -17.82 12.31
N TRP A 12 16.25 -17.33 13.52
CA TRP A 12 14.94 -17.44 14.15
C TRP A 12 13.93 -16.42 13.61
N GLN A 13 14.35 -15.18 13.39
CA GLN A 13 13.45 -14.07 13.07
C GLN A 13 13.16 -13.91 11.57
N LEU A 14 14.11 -14.21 10.67
CA LEU A 14 13.90 -14.00 9.24
C LEU A 14 12.68 -14.76 8.67
N PRO A 15 12.42 -16.03 9.02
CA PRO A 15 11.24 -16.75 8.52
C PRO A 15 9.92 -16.23 9.09
N GLU A 16 9.94 -15.62 10.27
CA GLU A 16 8.76 -15.00 10.88
C GLU A 16 8.46 -13.66 10.22
N GLN A 17 9.52 -12.88 9.97
CA GLN A 17 9.36 -11.48 9.61
C GLN A 17 9.20 -11.23 8.10
N PHE A 18 9.82 -12.07 7.26
CA PHE A 18 9.71 -11.97 5.81
C PHE A 18 8.76 -13.04 5.28
N LEU A 19 7.58 -12.60 4.85
CA LEU A 19 6.49 -13.42 4.33
C LEU A 19 6.86 -14.08 3.01
N GLU A 20 6.11 -15.11 2.58
CA GLU A 20 6.44 -15.96 1.42
C GLU A 20 6.73 -15.20 0.12
N ASP A 21 6.02 -14.11 -0.14
CA ASP A 21 6.23 -13.23 -1.30
C ASP A 21 7.42 -12.25 -1.15
N GLY A 22 8.12 -12.29 -0.02
CA GLY A 22 9.27 -11.47 0.32
C GLY A 22 8.94 -10.21 1.12
N GLY A 23 7.68 -9.84 1.26
CA GLY A 23 7.28 -8.65 2.00
C GLY A 23 7.51 -8.80 3.50
N HIS A 24 7.67 -7.67 4.18
CA HIS A 24 7.77 -7.66 5.64
C HIS A 24 6.37 -7.72 6.28
N PHE A 25 6.20 -8.49 7.34
CA PHE A 25 4.89 -8.72 7.99
C PHE A 25 4.20 -7.47 8.54
N GLU A 26 4.92 -6.36 8.71
CA GLU A 26 4.35 -5.08 9.16
C GLU A 26 3.58 -4.34 8.06
N LEU A 27 3.67 -4.79 6.80
CA LEU A 27 2.92 -4.23 5.66
C LEU A 27 3.13 -2.73 5.46
N SER A 28 4.32 -2.24 5.79
CA SER A 28 4.79 -0.89 5.44
C SER A 28 6.04 -0.99 4.58
N ALA A 29 6.03 -0.28 3.44
CA ALA A 29 7.16 -0.26 2.53
C ALA A 29 8.42 0.33 3.18
N SER A 30 8.29 1.37 4.01
CA SER A 30 9.46 1.98 4.66
C SER A 30 10.14 1.02 5.65
N TYR A 31 9.36 0.33 6.48
CA TYR A 31 9.90 -0.69 7.41
C TYR A 31 10.47 -1.88 6.66
N HIS A 32 9.82 -2.33 5.58
CA HIS A 32 10.38 -3.36 4.72
C HIS A 32 11.75 -2.96 4.18
N VAL A 33 11.87 -1.76 3.60
CA VAL A 33 13.13 -1.27 3.00
C VAL A 33 14.22 -1.13 4.07
N ALA A 34 13.90 -0.60 5.26
CA ALA A 34 14.85 -0.48 6.35
C ALA A 34 15.38 -1.86 6.82
N LEU A 35 14.50 -2.85 6.97
CA LEU A 35 14.88 -4.19 7.43
C LEU A 35 15.60 -4.99 6.35
N ALA A 36 15.23 -4.81 5.07
CA ALA A 36 15.98 -5.36 3.96
C ALA A 36 17.40 -4.80 3.92
N ALA A 37 17.56 -3.48 4.08
CA ALA A 37 18.88 -2.84 4.18
C ALA A 37 19.72 -3.43 5.33
N GLY A 38 19.15 -3.54 6.54
CA GLY A 38 19.83 -4.15 7.69
C GLY A 38 20.27 -5.60 7.45
N LEU A 39 19.47 -6.40 6.72
CA LEU A 39 19.86 -7.76 6.32
C LEU A 39 21.02 -7.75 5.33
N LEU A 40 21.03 -6.83 4.35
CA LEU A 40 22.13 -6.71 3.39
C LEU A 40 23.43 -6.27 4.07
N GLU A 41 23.35 -5.30 4.99
CA GLU A 41 24.50 -4.89 5.82
C GLU A 41 25.05 -6.06 6.63
N ALA A 42 24.18 -6.89 7.24
CA ALA A 42 24.62 -8.08 7.96
C ALA A 42 25.34 -9.09 7.05
N ILE A 43 24.88 -9.26 5.81
CA ILE A 43 25.51 -10.11 4.80
C ILE A 43 26.88 -9.54 4.39
N GLU A 44 26.95 -8.26 4.09
CA GLU A 44 28.19 -7.57 3.70
C GLU A 44 29.24 -7.66 4.83
N LEU A 45 28.85 -7.36 6.07
CA LEU A 45 29.72 -7.45 7.25
C LEU A 45 30.22 -8.88 7.47
N ALA A 46 29.38 -9.89 7.26
CA ALA A 46 29.79 -11.28 7.35
C ALA A 46 30.85 -11.62 6.29
N GLN A 47 30.64 -11.22 5.04
CA GLN A 47 31.62 -11.41 3.95
C GLN A 47 32.94 -10.70 4.24
N ALA A 48 32.89 -9.42 4.63
CA ALA A 48 34.07 -8.62 4.97
C ALA A 48 34.86 -9.21 6.14
N ALA A 49 34.18 -9.84 7.10
CA ALA A 49 34.80 -10.53 8.22
C ALA A 49 35.29 -11.96 7.90
N GLY A 50 35.24 -12.39 6.64
CA GLY A 50 35.62 -13.75 6.21
C GLY A 50 34.72 -14.84 6.80
N ARG A 51 33.47 -14.51 7.13
CA ARG A 51 32.47 -15.45 7.64
C ARG A 51 31.63 -16.00 6.51
N GLU A 52 31.26 -17.27 6.64
CA GLU A 52 30.25 -17.86 5.78
C GLU A 52 28.88 -17.22 6.09
N VAL A 53 28.27 -16.66 5.04
CA VAL A 53 26.90 -16.12 5.12
C VAL A 53 25.92 -17.29 5.09
N PRO A 54 25.04 -17.44 6.11
CA PRO A 54 24.01 -18.47 6.10
C PRO A 54 23.11 -18.39 4.87
N GLU A 55 22.81 -19.52 4.22
CA GLU A 55 22.00 -19.50 3.00
C GLU A 55 20.59 -18.94 3.21
N LEU A 56 20.01 -19.15 4.40
CA LEU A 56 18.74 -18.54 4.79
C LEU A 56 18.78 -17.01 4.63
N TRP A 57 19.88 -16.35 4.99
CA TRP A 57 20.00 -14.90 4.85
C TRP A 57 19.97 -14.48 3.39
N ARG A 58 20.71 -15.19 2.52
CA ARG A 58 20.75 -14.90 1.08
C ARG A 58 19.38 -15.11 0.43
N VAL A 59 18.70 -16.22 0.76
CA VAL A 59 17.37 -16.52 0.22
C VAL A 59 16.34 -15.49 0.68
N THR A 60 16.34 -15.13 1.96
CA THR A 60 15.45 -14.08 2.46
C THR A 60 15.76 -12.73 1.83
N ALA A 61 17.04 -12.35 1.71
CA ALA A 61 17.43 -11.09 1.07
C ALA A 61 17.01 -11.02 -0.40
N ARG A 62 17.18 -12.09 -1.18
CA ARG A 62 16.73 -12.15 -2.59
C ARG A 62 15.22 -11.93 -2.70
N ARG A 63 14.43 -12.57 -1.83
CA ARG A 63 12.97 -12.40 -1.79
C ARG A 63 12.57 -11.00 -1.36
N ALA A 64 13.22 -10.45 -0.34
CA ALA A 64 12.98 -9.08 0.10
C ALA A 64 13.29 -8.07 -1.01
N LEU A 65 14.42 -8.23 -1.70
CA LEU A 65 14.80 -7.39 -2.85
C LEU A 65 13.81 -7.53 -4.01
N ALA A 66 13.32 -8.73 -4.30
CA ALA A 66 12.29 -8.94 -5.32
C ALA A 66 10.98 -8.23 -4.96
N TRP A 67 10.57 -8.27 -3.69
CA TRP A 67 9.41 -7.53 -3.21
C TRP A 67 9.62 -6.01 -3.31
N ALA A 68 10.78 -5.51 -2.86
CA ALA A 68 11.15 -4.09 -2.96
C ALA A 68 11.13 -3.59 -4.41
N ALA A 69 11.67 -4.38 -5.35
CA ALA A 69 11.62 -4.07 -6.77
C ALA A 69 10.19 -4.09 -7.34
N ALA A 70 9.32 -4.96 -6.82
CA ALA A 70 7.93 -5.08 -7.28
C ALA A 70 7.09 -3.86 -6.89
N VAL A 71 7.33 -3.32 -5.70
CA VAL A 71 6.62 -2.15 -5.14
C VAL A 71 7.33 -0.81 -5.43
N ARG A 72 8.53 -0.85 -6.03
CA ARG A 72 9.23 0.34 -6.51
C ARG A 72 8.36 1.05 -7.54
N ALA A 73 7.92 2.25 -7.17
CA ALA A 73 7.11 3.09 -8.03
C ALA A 73 7.96 3.72 -9.16
N PRO A 74 7.33 4.21 -10.24
CA PRO A 74 8.03 4.83 -11.36
C PRO A 74 8.94 6.01 -11.00
N ASP A 75 8.57 6.79 -9.98
CA ASP A 75 9.34 7.94 -9.46
C ASP A 75 10.53 7.53 -8.57
N GLY A 76 10.82 6.23 -8.43
CA GLY A 76 11.87 5.70 -7.57
C GLY A 76 11.50 5.64 -6.09
N THR A 77 10.22 5.86 -5.75
CA THR A 77 9.70 5.72 -4.38
C THR A 77 8.88 4.44 -4.22
N TYR A 78 7.92 4.43 -3.29
CA TYR A 78 7.05 3.30 -2.99
C TYR A 78 5.69 3.78 -2.43
N PRO A 79 4.67 2.91 -2.34
CA PRO A 79 3.39 3.27 -1.75
C PRO A 79 3.47 3.62 -0.26
N LEU A 80 2.64 4.58 0.18
CA LEU A 80 2.62 5.10 1.55
C LEU A 80 1.55 4.47 2.45
N PHE A 81 1.24 3.19 2.25
CA PHE A 81 0.28 2.45 3.09
C PHE A 81 0.84 2.23 4.50
N ASN A 82 -0.06 2.15 5.49
CA ASN A 82 0.30 2.00 6.90
C ASN A 82 1.31 3.08 7.34
N ASP A 83 2.20 2.77 8.29
CA ASP A 83 3.29 3.69 8.65
C ASP A 83 4.43 3.68 7.63
N ALA A 84 4.24 4.35 6.50
CA ALA A 84 5.29 4.59 5.52
C ALA A 84 5.57 6.10 5.33
N ALA A 85 6.85 6.45 5.23
CA ALA A 85 7.32 7.79 4.93
C ALA A 85 8.68 7.70 4.21
N PHE A 86 8.95 8.61 3.27
CA PHE A 86 10.16 8.57 2.44
C PHE A 86 11.45 8.87 3.22
N ASP A 87 11.35 9.49 4.39
CA ASP A 87 12.47 9.83 5.28
C ASP A 87 12.64 8.84 6.45
N ALA A 88 11.86 7.75 6.48
CA ALA A 88 11.94 6.71 7.52
C ALA A 88 12.94 5.59 7.23
N ALA A 89 13.41 5.48 5.99
CA ALA A 89 14.31 4.42 5.53
C ALA A 89 15.26 4.94 4.44
N PRO A 90 16.34 4.20 4.11
CA PRO A 90 17.11 4.47 2.90
C PRO A 90 16.22 4.46 1.64
N GLY A 91 16.69 5.08 0.56
CA GLY A 91 15.96 5.03 -0.71
C GLY A 91 15.90 3.60 -1.25
N VAL A 92 14.75 3.18 -1.80
CA VAL A 92 14.58 1.81 -2.33
C VAL A 92 15.62 1.49 -3.40
N ASP A 93 16.00 2.45 -4.25
CA ASP A 93 17.05 2.30 -5.26
C ASP A 93 18.42 2.02 -4.65
N GLN A 94 18.73 2.62 -3.50
CA GLN A 94 19.99 2.39 -2.80
C GLN A 94 20.05 0.95 -2.26
N VAL A 95 18.93 0.46 -1.73
CA VAL A 95 18.83 -0.92 -1.22
C VAL A 95 18.92 -1.94 -2.36
N LEU A 96 18.23 -1.69 -3.49
CA LEU A 96 18.33 -2.54 -4.68
C LEU A 96 19.76 -2.55 -5.26
N ALA A 97 20.42 -1.39 -5.32
CA ALA A 97 21.80 -1.27 -5.78
C ALA A 97 22.79 -2.03 -4.87
N LEU A 98 22.62 -1.94 -3.54
CA LEU A 98 23.41 -2.73 -2.60
C LEU A 98 23.17 -4.24 -2.79
N GLY A 99 21.91 -4.64 -2.97
CA GLY A 99 21.55 -6.02 -3.30
C GLY A 99 22.24 -6.52 -4.57
N ALA A 100 22.32 -5.68 -5.61
CA ALA A 100 23.01 -6.00 -6.85
C ALA A 100 24.52 -6.11 -6.66
N ALA A 101 25.14 -5.19 -5.92
CA ALA A 101 26.57 -5.23 -5.60
C ALA A 101 26.96 -6.51 -4.83
N LEU A 102 26.06 -7.03 -3.99
CA LEU A 102 26.23 -8.28 -3.26
C LEU A 102 25.89 -9.54 -4.08
N GLY A 103 25.46 -9.40 -5.34
CA GLY A 103 25.05 -10.52 -6.20
C GLY A 103 23.75 -11.19 -5.75
N LEU A 104 22.87 -10.44 -5.06
CA LEU A 104 21.58 -10.89 -4.54
C LEU A 104 20.39 -10.33 -5.32
N HIS A 105 20.63 -9.42 -6.26
CA HIS A 105 19.62 -8.87 -7.15
C HIS A 105 20.23 -8.62 -8.53
N ASP A 106 19.45 -8.84 -9.58
CA ASP A 106 19.84 -8.46 -10.93
C ASP A 106 19.32 -7.05 -11.19
N ALA A 107 20.23 -6.10 -11.39
CA ALA A 107 19.88 -4.69 -11.64
C ALA A 107 19.04 -4.50 -12.93
N GLY A 108 19.05 -5.47 -13.84
CA GLY A 108 18.18 -5.48 -15.02
C GLY A 108 16.78 -6.07 -14.77
N SER A 109 16.55 -6.67 -13.60
CA SER A 109 15.28 -7.30 -13.24
C SER A 109 14.30 -6.26 -12.71
N THR A 110 13.45 -5.72 -13.59
CA THR A 110 12.22 -5.08 -13.14
C THR A 110 11.25 -6.17 -12.71
N ALA A 111 10.88 -6.20 -11.42
CA ALA A 111 9.80 -7.07 -10.95
C ALA A 111 8.46 -6.52 -11.47
N GLY A 112 8.09 -6.93 -12.69
CA GLY A 112 6.95 -6.40 -13.42
C GLY A 112 7.29 -6.24 -14.90
N ALA A 113 6.28 -6.42 -15.76
CA ALA A 113 6.40 -6.34 -17.21
C ALA A 113 7.13 -5.06 -17.68
N SER A 114 7.73 -5.17 -18.87
CA SER A 114 8.33 -4.03 -19.59
C SER A 114 7.40 -2.82 -19.53
N PRO A 115 7.91 -1.60 -19.35
CA PRO A 115 7.12 -0.37 -19.49
C PRO A 115 6.29 -0.38 -20.80
N ASP A 116 6.86 -0.89 -21.89
CA ASP A 116 6.20 -1.04 -23.20
C ASP A 116 5.28 -2.27 -23.33
N GLY A 117 5.04 -2.99 -22.24
CA GLY A 117 4.25 -4.22 -22.21
C GLY A 117 2.74 -3.98 -22.18
N PRO A 118 1.92 -5.00 -22.51
CA PRO A 118 0.48 -4.91 -22.32
C PRO A 118 0.14 -4.69 -20.83
N PRO A 119 -1.06 -4.18 -20.51
CA PRO A 119 -1.52 -4.06 -19.14
C PRO A 119 -1.31 -5.33 -18.35
N SER A 120 -0.74 -5.19 -17.15
CA SER A 120 -0.28 -6.31 -16.33
C SER A 120 -0.61 -6.10 -14.86
N LEU A 121 -0.65 -7.20 -14.12
CA LEU A 121 -0.89 -7.19 -12.68
C LEU A 121 -0.04 -8.24 -11.99
N LEU A 122 0.59 -7.82 -10.90
CA LEU A 122 1.33 -8.65 -9.96
C LEU A 122 0.58 -8.66 -8.61
N HIS A 123 0.30 -9.86 -8.10
CA HIS A 123 -0.31 -10.05 -6.79
C HIS A 123 0.73 -10.62 -5.83
N LEU A 124 1.10 -9.83 -4.82
CA LEU A 124 1.99 -10.21 -3.72
C LEU A 124 1.10 -10.82 -2.64
N ALA A 125 0.88 -12.14 -2.74
CA ALA A 125 -0.24 -12.80 -2.08
C ALA A 125 -0.17 -12.85 -0.55
N SER A 126 1.03 -12.80 0.04
CA SER A 126 1.19 -12.84 1.51
C SER A 126 1.02 -11.47 2.14
N THR A 127 1.54 -10.40 1.52
CA THR A 127 1.23 -9.03 1.92
C THR A 127 -0.17 -8.60 1.49
N GLY A 128 -0.74 -9.26 0.48
CA GLY A 128 -1.99 -8.91 -0.20
C GLY A 128 -1.92 -7.62 -1.00
N TRP A 129 -0.71 -7.15 -1.33
CA TRP A 129 -0.54 -5.99 -2.18
C TRP A 129 -0.72 -6.38 -3.65
N VAL A 130 -1.37 -5.52 -4.41
CA VAL A 130 -1.62 -5.75 -5.82
C VAL A 130 -1.08 -4.58 -6.63
N ILE A 131 -0.18 -4.85 -7.56
CA ILE A 131 0.43 -3.85 -8.42
C ILE A 131 -0.14 -3.98 -9.83
N LEU A 132 -0.84 -2.96 -10.29
CA LEU A 132 -1.41 -2.86 -11.63
C LEU A 132 -0.55 -1.91 -12.47
N ARG A 133 -0.33 -2.27 -13.74
CA ARG A 133 0.40 -1.46 -14.71
C ARG A 133 -0.39 -1.42 -16.02
N ALA A 134 -0.47 -0.27 -16.67
CA ALA A 134 -1.04 -0.13 -18.00
C ALA A 134 -0.07 0.71 -18.87
N GLY A 135 0.76 -0.01 -19.64
CA GLY A 135 1.88 0.57 -20.38
C GLY A 135 2.84 1.35 -19.48
N GLU A 136 3.54 2.33 -20.08
CA GLU A 136 4.43 3.26 -19.36
C GLU A 136 3.65 4.32 -18.59
N ARG A 137 2.36 4.46 -18.90
CA ARG A 137 1.55 5.61 -18.47
C ARG A 137 0.98 5.48 -17.09
N ALA A 138 0.61 4.27 -16.64
CA ALA A 138 -0.08 4.13 -15.36
C ALA A 138 0.47 2.98 -14.52
N TRP A 139 0.72 3.28 -13.25
CA TRP A 139 1.16 2.32 -12.23
C TRP A 139 0.32 2.54 -10.99
N LEU A 140 -0.26 1.49 -10.43
CA LEU A 140 -1.14 1.56 -9.27
C LEU A 140 -0.74 0.48 -8.28
N ALA A 141 -0.72 0.84 -7.00
CA ALA A 141 -0.65 -0.11 -5.90
C ALA A 141 -1.98 -0.10 -5.14
N LEU A 142 -2.47 -1.28 -4.77
CA LEU A 142 -3.65 -1.50 -3.94
C LEU A 142 -3.24 -2.31 -2.71
N ASP A 143 -3.67 -1.86 -1.52
CA ASP A 143 -3.63 -2.67 -0.32
C ASP A 143 -4.89 -3.54 -0.20
N ALA A 144 -4.78 -4.81 -0.58
CA ALA A 144 -5.80 -5.84 -0.35
C ALA A 144 -5.32 -6.89 0.67
N GLY A 145 -4.42 -6.49 1.57
CA GLY A 145 -3.81 -7.30 2.61
C GLY A 145 -4.69 -7.53 3.83
N ARG A 146 -4.29 -8.52 4.62
CA ARG A 146 -4.79 -8.69 5.98
C ARG A 146 -3.88 -7.88 6.88
N ASP A 147 -4.43 -6.97 7.68
CA ASP A 147 -3.67 -6.16 8.63
C ASP A 147 -2.66 -7.02 9.42
N GLY A 148 -1.36 -6.67 9.32
CA GLY A 148 -0.13 -7.45 9.55
C GLY A 148 -0.05 -8.46 10.70
N ALA A 149 1.11 -8.60 11.36
CA ALA A 149 1.21 -9.58 12.46
C ALA A 149 0.25 -9.22 13.60
N ALA A 150 -0.62 -10.17 13.94
CA ALA A 150 -1.69 -9.95 14.91
C ALA A 150 -1.20 -9.55 16.31
N TYR A 151 0.05 -9.89 16.64
CA TYR A 151 0.70 -9.59 17.92
C TYR A 151 1.43 -8.23 17.94
N GLN A 152 1.64 -7.58 16.79
CA GLN A 152 2.36 -6.30 16.68
C GLN A 152 1.72 -5.36 15.63
N PRO A 153 0.45 -4.95 15.78
CA PRO A 153 -0.26 -4.12 14.79
C PRO A 153 0.06 -2.62 14.94
N GLY A 154 1.23 -2.27 15.46
CA GLY A 154 1.56 -0.89 15.86
C GLY A 154 1.48 0.11 14.70
N HIS A 155 1.81 -0.36 13.51
CA HIS A 155 1.93 0.44 12.30
C HIS A 155 0.71 0.34 11.37
N VAL A 156 -0.29 -0.48 11.72
CA VAL A 156 -1.49 -0.72 10.91
C VAL A 156 -2.40 0.51 10.91
N HIS A 157 -2.92 0.93 9.76
CA HIS A 157 -3.95 1.96 9.68
C HIS A 157 -5.32 1.32 9.43
N ALA A 158 -6.40 2.11 9.48
CA ALA A 158 -7.73 1.66 9.07
C ALA A 158 -7.93 1.92 7.56
N ASP A 159 -6.99 1.48 6.74
CA ASP A 159 -6.80 1.85 5.33
C ASP A 159 -7.15 0.72 4.35
N ALA A 160 -7.81 -0.35 4.80
CA ALA A 160 -8.16 -1.48 3.95
C ALA A 160 -8.78 -1.07 2.59
N LEU A 161 -8.25 -1.65 1.51
CA LEU A 161 -8.58 -1.34 0.11
C LEU A 161 -8.19 0.06 -0.37
N THR A 162 -7.35 0.80 0.38
CA THR A 162 -6.70 2.02 -0.12
C THR A 162 -5.80 1.70 -1.30
N PHE A 163 -5.52 2.71 -2.10
CA PHE A 163 -4.64 2.60 -3.26
C PHE A 163 -3.95 3.93 -3.53
N GLU A 164 -2.87 3.85 -4.30
CA GLU A 164 -2.16 5.02 -4.87
C GLU A 164 -1.94 4.80 -6.36
N LEU A 165 -1.94 5.90 -7.13
CA LEU A 165 -1.83 5.89 -8.59
C LEU A 165 -0.73 6.85 -9.02
N TRP A 166 0.11 6.39 -9.95
CA TRP A 166 1.08 7.17 -10.68
C TRP A 166 0.65 7.23 -12.14
N VAL A 167 0.72 8.42 -12.71
CA VAL A 167 0.44 8.70 -14.11
C VAL A 167 1.70 9.33 -14.72
N ASP A 168 2.11 8.89 -15.91
CA ASP A 168 3.35 9.24 -16.62
C ASP A 168 4.54 9.49 -15.66
N GLY A 169 4.85 8.49 -14.83
CA GLY A 169 5.99 8.54 -13.91
C GLY A 169 5.80 9.35 -12.62
N GLU A 170 4.69 10.05 -12.43
CA GLU A 170 4.46 10.90 -11.24
C GLU A 170 3.25 10.46 -10.44
N ARG A 171 3.38 10.55 -9.11
CA ARG A 171 2.29 10.26 -8.18
C ARG A 171 1.12 11.24 -8.34
N ALA A 172 -0.09 10.71 -8.53
CA ALA A 172 -1.32 11.46 -8.78
C ALA A 172 -2.38 11.24 -7.68
N VAL A 173 -2.69 9.98 -7.35
CA VAL A 173 -3.52 9.63 -6.18
C VAL A 173 -2.58 9.26 -5.05
N VAL A 174 -2.77 9.89 -3.89
CA VAL A 174 -1.87 9.81 -2.74
C VAL A 174 -2.60 9.29 -1.52
N ASP A 175 -1.91 8.50 -0.70
CA ASP A 175 -2.34 8.23 0.66
C ASP A 175 -2.15 9.49 1.54
N TYR A 176 -2.73 9.49 2.73
CA TYR A 176 -2.47 10.54 3.71
C TYR A 176 -1.02 10.51 4.22
N GLY A 177 -0.41 9.32 4.30
CA GLY A 177 0.93 9.11 4.85
C GLY A 177 1.01 9.40 6.35
N VAL A 178 2.22 9.55 6.91
CA VAL A 178 2.40 9.75 8.37
C VAL A 178 2.88 11.16 8.70
N SER A 179 2.09 11.91 9.47
CA SER A 179 2.49 13.25 9.93
C SER A 179 3.46 13.21 11.11
N SER A 180 3.21 12.33 12.08
CA SER A 180 3.82 12.30 13.41
C SER A 180 3.52 10.96 14.11
N TYR A 181 4.38 10.58 15.07
CA TYR A 181 4.17 9.44 15.98
C TYR A 181 3.73 9.83 17.39
N VAL A 182 3.51 11.13 17.62
CA VAL A 182 2.99 11.62 18.90
C VAL A 182 1.56 11.12 19.05
N ALA A 183 1.20 10.65 20.25
CA ALA A 183 -0.17 10.24 20.56
C ALA A 183 -1.06 11.48 20.68
N ASP A 184 -1.52 11.98 19.54
CA ASP A 184 -2.37 13.15 19.40
C ASP A 184 -3.46 12.94 18.33
N ARG A 185 -4.28 13.96 18.13
CA ARG A 185 -5.37 13.94 17.13
C ARG A 185 -4.86 13.81 15.70
N ASP A 186 -3.65 14.29 15.41
CA ASP A 186 -3.08 14.16 14.06
C ASP A 186 -2.72 12.71 13.79
N ARG A 187 -2.25 11.98 14.80
CA ARG A 187 -2.00 10.54 14.72
C ARG A 187 -3.30 9.73 14.62
N GLU A 188 -4.34 10.11 15.35
CA GLU A 188 -5.67 9.52 15.20
C GLU A 188 -6.20 9.72 13.77
N GLU A 189 -6.11 10.94 13.22
CA GLU A 189 -6.53 11.25 11.86
C GLU A 189 -5.72 10.46 10.83
N THR A 190 -4.40 10.42 10.98
CA THR A 190 -3.48 9.69 10.10
C THR A 190 -3.91 8.24 9.87
N ARG A 191 -4.40 7.58 10.92
CA ARG A 191 -4.76 6.16 10.87
C ARG A 191 -6.24 5.89 10.62
N ALA A 192 -7.06 6.93 10.50
CA ALA A 192 -8.50 6.82 10.35
C ALA A 192 -8.89 6.53 8.90
N THR A 193 -9.93 5.73 8.68
CA THR A 193 -10.42 5.36 7.34
C THR A 193 -10.76 6.58 6.48
N ARG A 194 -11.23 7.67 7.11
CA ARG A 194 -11.53 8.93 6.41
C ARG A 194 -10.33 9.64 5.79
N SER A 195 -9.10 9.26 6.15
CA SER A 195 -7.88 9.86 5.60
C SER A 195 -7.44 9.19 4.30
N HIS A 196 -7.85 7.94 4.09
CA HIS A 196 -7.39 7.07 3.01
C HIS A 196 -8.36 7.04 1.83
N ASN A 197 -7.89 6.49 0.71
CA ASN A 197 -8.64 6.35 -0.52
C ASN A 197 -9.57 5.14 -0.44
N THR A 198 -10.53 5.10 0.48
CA THR A 198 -11.43 3.94 0.68
C THR A 198 -12.82 4.39 1.15
N VAL A 199 -13.68 3.45 1.55
CA VAL A 199 -15.05 3.73 2.02
C VAL A 199 -15.15 3.67 3.54
N GLU A 200 -15.64 4.75 4.13
CA GLU A 200 -16.02 4.86 5.54
C GLU A 200 -17.50 4.55 5.72
N LEU A 201 -17.86 3.72 6.71
CA LEU A 201 -19.25 3.42 7.04
C LEU A 201 -19.67 3.99 8.39
N GLY A 202 -20.73 4.79 8.42
CA GLY A 202 -21.31 5.32 9.66
C GLY A 202 -20.39 6.28 10.42
N GLY A 203 -19.37 6.86 9.78
CA GLY A 203 -18.36 7.67 10.46
C GLY A 203 -17.41 6.85 11.35
N LEU A 204 -17.27 5.56 11.07
CA LEU A 204 -16.45 4.63 11.82
C LEU A 204 -15.35 4.05 10.94
N ASP A 205 -14.26 3.67 11.59
CA ASP A 205 -13.10 3.09 10.94
C ASP A 205 -13.30 1.59 10.64
N SER A 206 -12.67 1.14 9.56
CA SER A 206 -12.64 -0.26 9.13
C SER A 206 -11.84 -1.16 10.09
N SER A 207 -10.90 -0.57 10.81
CA SER A 207 -10.11 -1.17 11.90
C SER A 207 -10.18 -0.27 13.13
N GLU A 208 -10.24 -0.87 14.32
CA GLU A 208 -10.38 -0.17 15.60
C GLU A 208 -9.03 0.35 16.07
N VAL A 209 -8.64 1.52 15.60
CA VAL A 209 -7.45 2.25 16.08
C VAL A 209 -7.83 2.98 17.36
N TRP A 210 -7.18 2.64 18.48
CA TRP A 210 -7.54 3.20 19.80
C TRP A 210 -6.38 3.86 20.55
N ASP A 211 -5.16 3.80 19.98
CA ASP A 211 -4.00 4.55 20.47
C ASP A 211 -2.94 4.68 19.34
N ALA A 212 -1.87 5.44 19.57
CA ALA A 212 -0.82 5.75 18.58
C ALA A 212 -0.18 4.51 17.94
N PHE A 213 -0.15 3.38 18.65
CA PHE A 213 0.40 2.10 18.19
C PHE A 213 -0.48 0.90 18.58
N ARG A 214 -1.81 1.09 18.68
CA ARG A 214 -2.71 0.02 19.11
C ARG A 214 -3.96 -0.08 18.24
N VAL A 215 -4.19 -1.30 17.74
CA VAL A 215 -5.34 -1.65 16.90
C VAL A 215 -6.02 -2.88 17.46
N GLY A 216 -7.32 -2.78 17.71
CA GLY A 216 -8.19 -3.84 18.23
C GLY A 216 -8.72 -4.72 17.10
N ARG A 217 -10.03 -4.68 16.88
CA ARG A 217 -10.66 -5.32 15.71
C ARG A 217 -10.02 -4.78 14.42
N ARG A 218 -9.74 -5.67 13.46
CA ARG A 218 -9.05 -5.35 12.21
C ARG A 218 -9.85 -5.82 11.01
N ALA A 219 -9.80 -5.02 9.95
CA ALA A 219 -10.27 -5.44 8.64
C ALA A 219 -9.41 -6.59 8.13
N ARG A 220 -10.03 -7.51 7.40
CA ARG A 220 -9.32 -8.57 6.69
C ARG A 220 -9.70 -8.45 5.23
N ALA A 221 -8.84 -7.83 4.44
CA ALA A 221 -9.05 -7.79 3.01
C ALA A 221 -8.58 -9.09 2.34
N GLN A 222 -9.14 -9.35 1.15
CA GLN A 222 -8.74 -10.42 0.27
C GLN A 222 -9.05 -10.07 -1.19
N VAL A 223 -8.18 -10.49 -2.10
CA VAL A 223 -8.45 -10.44 -3.54
C VAL A 223 -9.49 -11.51 -3.90
N ARG A 224 -10.51 -11.10 -4.66
CA ARG A 224 -11.64 -11.92 -5.10
C ARG A 224 -11.54 -12.33 -6.54
N ARG A 225 -11.15 -11.40 -7.42
CA ARG A 225 -11.04 -11.63 -8.86
C ARG A 225 -9.94 -10.80 -9.45
N ILE A 226 -9.24 -11.35 -10.43
CA ILE A 226 -8.27 -10.64 -11.26
C ILE A 226 -8.65 -10.90 -12.71
N ASP A 227 -8.84 -9.82 -13.47
CA ASP A 227 -9.15 -9.88 -14.90
C ASP A 227 -8.01 -9.22 -15.68
N ARG A 228 -7.56 -9.88 -16.76
CA ARG A 228 -6.51 -9.36 -17.64
C ARG A 228 -7.04 -9.33 -19.06
N SER A 229 -6.81 -8.23 -19.75
CA SER A 229 -7.11 -8.09 -21.17
C SER A 229 -5.97 -7.33 -21.87
N PRO A 230 -5.95 -7.31 -23.22
CA PRO A 230 -4.97 -6.49 -23.95
C PRO A 230 -5.09 -4.98 -23.73
N SER A 231 -6.24 -4.46 -23.28
CA SER A 231 -6.50 -3.01 -23.17
C SER A 231 -6.63 -2.49 -21.74
N HIS A 232 -6.87 -3.38 -20.78
CA HIS A 232 -6.99 -3.04 -19.36
C HIS A 232 -6.68 -4.24 -18.47
N VAL A 233 -6.40 -3.96 -17.19
CA VAL A 233 -6.28 -4.94 -16.13
C VAL A 233 -7.17 -4.53 -14.96
N ALA A 234 -7.80 -5.50 -14.30
CA ALA A 234 -8.69 -5.23 -13.19
C ALA A 234 -8.47 -6.17 -12.01
N VAL A 235 -8.76 -5.66 -10.82
CA VAL A 235 -8.79 -6.41 -9.57
C VAL A 235 -10.05 -6.08 -8.80
N GLU A 236 -10.73 -7.12 -8.31
CA GLU A 236 -11.79 -7.01 -7.31
C GLU A 236 -11.25 -7.56 -5.99
N ALA A 237 -11.43 -6.80 -4.91
CA ALA A 237 -11.07 -7.18 -3.55
C ALA A 237 -12.20 -6.80 -2.58
N GLU A 238 -12.24 -7.43 -1.42
CA GLU A 238 -13.23 -7.13 -0.39
C GLU A 238 -12.63 -7.20 1.01
N HIS A 239 -13.23 -6.51 1.99
CA HIS A 239 -12.86 -6.64 3.40
C HIS A 239 -14.07 -6.70 4.32
N ASP A 240 -13.85 -7.24 5.52
CA ASP A 240 -14.87 -7.53 6.53
C ASP A 240 -14.87 -6.57 7.74
N GLY A 241 -14.13 -5.46 7.65
CA GLY A 241 -13.87 -4.54 8.76
C GLY A 241 -15.13 -3.98 9.44
N TYR A 242 -16.24 -3.90 8.70
CA TYR A 242 -17.51 -3.36 9.19
C TYR A 242 -18.54 -4.39 9.64
N ARG A 243 -18.20 -5.68 9.71
CA ARG A 243 -19.15 -6.74 10.10
C ARG A 243 -19.74 -6.58 11.51
N PHE A 244 -19.13 -5.74 12.35
CA PHE A 244 -19.64 -5.38 13.67
C PHE A 244 -20.87 -4.44 13.62
N LEU A 245 -21.13 -3.79 12.49
CA LEU A 245 -22.30 -2.94 12.29
C LEU A 245 -23.56 -3.77 12.03
N ARG A 246 -24.74 -3.16 12.23
CA ARG A 246 -26.02 -3.79 11.94
C ARG A 246 -26.10 -4.20 10.46
N GLY A 247 -26.47 -5.46 10.22
CA GLY A 247 -26.53 -6.05 8.88
C GLY A 247 -25.17 -6.54 8.36
N ALA A 248 -24.13 -6.50 9.19
CA ALA A 248 -22.79 -7.03 8.94
C ALA A 248 -22.23 -6.70 7.54
N PRO A 249 -22.18 -5.41 7.17
CA PRO A 249 -21.78 -5.00 5.83
C PRO A 249 -20.37 -5.48 5.46
N LEU A 250 -20.20 -5.86 4.20
CA LEU A 250 -18.91 -6.08 3.56
C LEU A 250 -18.66 -4.94 2.57
N HIS A 251 -17.43 -4.46 2.48
CA HIS A 251 -17.02 -3.52 1.44
C HIS A 251 -16.24 -4.28 0.37
N ARG A 252 -16.70 -4.15 -0.88
CA ARG A 252 -16.05 -4.65 -2.09
C ARG A 252 -15.61 -3.49 -2.94
N ARG A 253 -14.44 -3.62 -3.55
CA ARG A 253 -13.88 -2.66 -4.49
C ARG A 253 -13.41 -3.37 -5.74
N ALA A 254 -13.79 -2.84 -6.89
CA ALA A 254 -13.19 -3.16 -8.17
C ALA A 254 -12.40 -1.95 -8.70
N LEU A 255 -11.16 -2.19 -9.08
CA LEU A 255 -10.30 -1.24 -9.78
C LEU A 255 -10.04 -1.77 -11.20
N GLU A 256 -10.37 -0.98 -12.20
CA GLU A 256 -10.11 -1.28 -13.62
C GLU A 256 -9.17 -0.21 -14.17
N LEU A 257 -7.95 -0.60 -14.54
CA LEU A 257 -6.89 0.28 -15.00
C LEU A 257 -6.60 0.04 -16.48
N SER A 258 -6.64 1.12 -17.25
CA SER A 258 -6.16 1.21 -18.63
C SER A 258 -5.09 2.30 -18.76
N GLU A 259 -4.52 2.49 -19.95
CA GLU A 259 -3.48 3.51 -20.17
C GLU A 259 -3.94 4.96 -19.97
N ARG A 260 -5.26 5.21 -19.95
CA ARG A 260 -5.86 6.56 -19.94
C ARG A 260 -6.93 6.76 -18.89
N GLU A 261 -7.37 5.69 -18.24
CA GLU A 261 -8.48 5.73 -17.31
C GLU A 261 -8.30 4.73 -16.16
N LEU A 262 -8.67 5.16 -14.97
CA LEU A 262 -8.93 4.31 -13.81
C LEU A 262 -10.41 4.42 -13.45
N VAL A 263 -11.11 3.29 -13.39
CA VAL A 263 -12.47 3.19 -12.85
C VAL A 263 -12.44 2.49 -11.50
N ILE A 264 -12.97 3.17 -10.49
CA ILE A 264 -13.14 2.66 -9.13
C ILE A 264 -14.63 2.41 -8.90
N ARG A 265 -14.97 1.19 -8.49
CA ARG A 265 -16.34 0.81 -8.12
C ARG A 265 -16.34 0.21 -6.74
N ASP A 266 -16.98 0.89 -5.82
CA ASP A 266 -17.23 0.44 -4.46
C ASP A 266 -18.65 -0.15 -4.38
N GLU A 267 -18.78 -1.29 -3.71
CA GLU A 267 -20.05 -1.92 -3.36
C GLU A 267 -20.04 -2.24 -1.86
N ILE A 268 -21.06 -1.79 -1.14
CA ILE A 268 -21.35 -2.26 0.21
C ILE A 268 -22.44 -3.31 0.10
N VAL A 269 -22.15 -4.51 0.60
CA VAL A 269 -23.08 -5.64 0.60
C VAL A 269 -23.75 -5.75 1.96
N GLY A 270 -25.07 -5.57 2.01
CA GLY A 270 -25.83 -5.56 3.26
C GLY A 270 -25.63 -4.26 4.07
N GLY A 271 -26.11 -4.29 5.32
CA GLY A 271 -25.93 -3.18 6.25
C GLY A 271 -26.97 -2.05 6.15
N ARG A 272 -27.12 -1.29 7.24
CA ARG A 272 -27.94 -0.07 7.30
C ARG A 272 -27.18 1.02 8.02
N THR A 273 -26.58 1.92 7.25
CA THR A 273 -25.65 2.96 7.73
C THR A 273 -25.47 4.04 6.65
N SER A 274 -24.60 5.01 6.84
CA SER A 274 -24.11 5.90 5.78
C SER A 274 -22.80 5.37 5.21
N ALA A 275 -22.53 5.65 3.93
CA ALA A 275 -21.25 5.39 3.28
C ALA A 275 -20.63 6.70 2.78
N CYS A 276 -19.30 6.81 2.86
CA CYS A 276 -18.53 7.91 2.29
C CYS A 276 -17.28 7.35 1.60
N SER A 277 -17.27 7.34 0.26
CA SER A 277 -16.09 6.99 -0.53
C SER A 277 -15.22 8.23 -0.72
N ARG A 278 -13.90 8.08 -0.57
CA ARG A 278 -12.92 9.18 -0.67
C ARG A 278 -11.83 8.88 -1.67
N LEU A 279 -11.35 9.95 -2.29
CA LEU A 279 -10.26 9.96 -3.25
C LEU A 279 -9.41 11.22 -3.04
N ARG A 280 -8.13 11.05 -2.77
CA ARG A 280 -7.17 12.10 -2.45
C ARG A 280 -6.12 12.19 -3.55
N LEU A 281 -5.97 13.38 -4.13
CA LEU A 281 -5.01 13.65 -5.19
C LEU A 281 -3.98 14.68 -4.73
N ASP A 282 -2.73 14.51 -5.16
CA ASP A 282 -1.72 15.54 -5.01
C ASP A 282 -2.12 16.78 -5.82
N GLU A 283 -2.19 17.94 -5.16
CA GLU A 283 -2.68 19.15 -5.82
C GLU A 283 -1.71 19.63 -6.91
N ALA A 284 -0.41 19.40 -6.74
CA ALA A 284 0.59 19.73 -7.74
C ALA A 284 0.48 18.83 -8.99
N ALA A 285 0.27 17.52 -8.81
CA ALA A 285 -0.01 16.61 -9.91
C ALA A 285 -1.29 17.00 -10.67
N LEU A 286 -2.38 17.32 -9.97
CA LEU A 286 -3.64 17.75 -10.57
C LEU A 286 -3.53 19.06 -11.37
N ARG A 287 -2.62 19.97 -10.97
CA ARG A 287 -2.37 21.21 -11.74
C ARG A 287 -1.53 20.98 -12.99
N ARG A 288 -0.55 20.07 -12.92
CA ARG A 288 0.36 19.77 -14.03
C ARG A 288 -0.28 18.87 -15.09
N ARG A 289 -1.26 18.06 -14.69
CA ARG A 289 -1.89 17.02 -15.51
C ARG A 289 -3.37 17.30 -15.67
N SER A 290 -3.89 17.09 -16.87
CA SER A 290 -5.32 17.21 -17.16
C SER A 290 -6.10 15.99 -16.64
N ILE A 291 -6.04 15.71 -15.34
CA ILE A 291 -6.78 14.61 -14.72
C ILE A 291 -8.20 15.09 -14.41
N SER A 292 -9.18 14.50 -15.08
CA SER A 292 -10.61 14.73 -14.80
C SER A 292 -11.16 13.67 -13.86
N ILE A 293 -12.02 14.10 -12.92
CA ILE A 293 -12.62 13.25 -11.89
C ILE A 293 -14.14 13.28 -12.05
N GLU A 294 -14.73 12.11 -12.22
CA GLU A 294 -16.18 11.92 -12.29
C GLU A 294 -16.64 10.97 -11.18
N GLY A 295 -17.85 11.19 -10.65
CA GLY A 295 -18.49 10.24 -9.77
C GLY A 295 -19.10 9.06 -10.53
N VAL A 296 -18.94 7.85 -10.01
CA VAL A 296 -19.63 6.64 -10.51
C VAL A 296 -20.74 6.31 -9.53
N GLN A 297 -22.00 6.54 -9.93
CA GLN A 297 -23.18 6.35 -9.06
C GLN A 297 -23.16 7.18 -7.76
N LEU A 298 -22.37 8.24 -7.73
CA LEU A 298 -22.34 9.25 -6.65
C LEU A 298 -22.08 10.64 -7.24
N THR A 299 -22.37 11.67 -6.46
CA THR A 299 -21.99 13.06 -6.78
C THR A 299 -20.75 13.43 -5.97
N PRO A 300 -19.61 13.74 -6.61
CA PRO A 300 -18.39 14.04 -5.89
C PRO A 300 -18.39 15.49 -5.37
N GLU A 301 -18.08 15.64 -4.08
CA GLU A 301 -17.80 16.91 -3.43
C GLU A 301 -16.29 17.11 -3.32
N ARG A 302 -15.81 18.29 -3.73
CA ARG A 302 -14.40 18.65 -3.69
C ARG A 302 -14.08 19.46 -2.43
N SER A 303 -13.00 19.12 -1.77
CA SER A 303 -12.46 19.84 -0.60
C SER A 303 -10.94 19.93 -0.66
N ALA A 304 -10.37 20.86 0.10
CA ALA A 304 -8.92 20.93 0.31
C ALA A 304 -8.50 19.87 1.34
N GLY A 305 -7.29 19.34 1.19
CA GLY A 305 -6.68 18.44 2.15
C GLY A 305 -5.16 18.54 2.13
N VAL A 306 -4.51 17.65 2.86
CA VAL A 306 -3.06 17.49 2.87
C VAL A 306 -2.68 16.02 2.73
N TRP A 307 -1.41 15.77 2.44
CA TRP A 307 -0.77 14.47 2.56
C TRP A 307 0.67 14.64 3.04
N HIS A 308 1.23 13.59 3.62
CA HIS A 308 2.52 13.60 4.32
C HIS A 308 3.47 12.57 3.71
N PRO A 309 4.23 12.93 2.65
CA PRO A 309 5.28 12.07 2.11
C PRO A 309 6.42 11.81 3.09
N SER A 310 6.62 12.73 4.03
CA SER A 310 7.68 12.71 5.03
C SER A 310 7.16 13.30 6.34
N PHE A 311 7.76 12.92 7.46
CA PHE A 311 7.32 13.37 8.77
C PHE A 311 7.29 14.90 8.86
N ARG A 312 6.16 15.43 9.32
CA ARG A 312 5.93 16.88 9.52
C ARG A 312 6.15 17.75 8.27
N GLN A 313 6.10 17.16 7.08
CA GLN A 313 6.26 17.87 5.80
C GLN A 313 4.98 17.74 4.96
N PRO A 314 3.90 18.47 5.32
CA PRO A 314 2.65 18.40 4.58
C PRO A 314 2.79 18.95 3.16
N ARG A 315 2.11 18.30 2.22
CA ARG A 315 1.87 18.79 0.87
C ARG A 315 0.37 18.97 0.65
N ALA A 316 0.00 19.93 -0.20
CA ALA A 316 -1.39 20.19 -0.50
C ALA A 316 -2.02 19.04 -1.31
N ALA A 317 -3.23 18.64 -0.94
CA ALA A 317 -4.03 17.65 -1.64
C ALA A 317 -5.42 18.21 -1.96
N VAL A 318 -6.08 17.59 -2.94
CA VAL A 318 -7.51 17.77 -3.20
C VAL A 318 -8.21 16.47 -2.86
N VAL A 319 -9.26 16.55 -2.04
CA VAL A 319 -10.06 15.39 -1.65
C VAL A 319 -11.43 15.47 -2.31
N PHE A 320 -11.76 14.43 -3.06
CA PHE A 320 -13.10 14.16 -3.57
C PHE A 320 -13.78 13.17 -2.64
N SER A 321 -15.01 13.45 -2.25
CA SER A 321 -15.82 12.54 -1.45
C SER A 321 -17.20 12.38 -2.02
N GLY A 322 -17.79 11.21 -1.89
CA GLY A 322 -19.18 10.96 -2.29
C GLY A 322 -19.90 10.17 -1.22
N ARG A 323 -21.05 10.70 -0.80
CA ARG A 323 -21.84 10.15 0.31
C ARG A 323 -23.11 9.48 -0.19
N GLY A 324 -23.57 8.48 0.56
CA GLY A 324 -24.87 7.87 0.32
C GLY A 324 -25.37 7.07 1.51
N ASP A 325 -26.64 6.70 1.46
CA ASP A 325 -27.26 5.80 2.45
C ASP A 325 -27.07 4.35 2.00
N VAL A 326 -26.60 3.49 2.90
CA VAL A 326 -26.60 2.04 2.73
C VAL A 326 -27.93 1.49 3.25
N ARG A 327 -28.71 0.85 2.37
CA ARG A 327 -30.00 0.22 2.70
C ARG A 327 -30.03 -1.20 2.14
N ASP A 328 -29.37 -2.11 2.85
CA ASP A 328 -29.10 -3.49 2.40
C ASP A 328 -28.25 -3.56 1.12
N GLY A 329 -27.53 -2.48 0.84
CA GLY A 329 -26.67 -2.32 -0.31
C GLY A 329 -26.30 -0.85 -0.54
N TRP A 330 -25.13 -0.61 -1.15
CA TRP A 330 -24.76 0.68 -1.71
C TRP A 330 -23.75 0.48 -2.84
N ARG A 331 -23.76 1.36 -3.84
CA ARG A 331 -22.75 1.39 -4.90
C ARG A 331 -22.31 2.83 -5.14
N GLY A 332 -21.03 3.00 -5.37
CA GLY A 332 -20.43 4.29 -5.66
C GLY A 332 -19.02 4.13 -6.20
N GLY A 333 -18.29 5.24 -6.33
CA GLY A 333 -16.89 5.25 -6.70
C GLY A 333 -16.56 6.43 -7.59
N PHE A 334 -15.43 6.34 -8.27
CA PHE A 334 -14.89 7.44 -9.06
C PHE A 334 -14.37 6.92 -10.40
N ARG A 335 -14.27 7.82 -11.36
CA ARG A 335 -13.55 7.61 -12.60
C ARG A 335 -12.56 8.73 -12.80
N LEU A 336 -11.31 8.36 -13.08
CA LEU A 336 -10.21 9.28 -13.37
C LEU A 336 -9.81 9.11 -14.83
N ARG A 337 -9.69 10.20 -15.59
CA ARG A 337 -9.15 10.18 -16.96
C ARG A 337 -8.03 11.19 -17.12
N TRP A 338 -6.98 10.84 -17.85
CA TRP A 338 -5.79 11.69 -18.09
C TRP A 338 -5.36 11.73 -19.55
#